data_AF-A0A528MX87-F1
#
_entry.id   AF-A0A528MX87-F1
#
_cell.length_a   1.000
_cell.length_b   1.000
_cell.length_c   1.000
_cell.angle_alpha   90.00
_cell.angle_beta   90.00
_cell.angle_gamma   90.00
#
_symmetry.space_group_name_H-M   'P 1'
#
loop_
_entity.id
_entity.type
_entity.pdbx_description
1 polymer ?
#
loop_
_entity_poly.entity_id
_entity_poly.type
_entity_poly.pdbx_seq_one_letter_code
_entity_poly.pdbx_strand_id
1 'polypeptide(L)'
;MLDTVHECCQKMVERIRRRNIIDITATGVMWQLLPLLEDTVPGPSKIIPIPERLGIPLVHLDMQIAVLRDSRDLLAMIPVGVYRDLDARESTLRAIEEAMDIRIEQEESA
;
A
#
# COMPACT_ATOMS: atom_id res chain seq x y z
N MET A 1 -7.06 -15.60 -10.11
CA MET A 1 -6.39 -15.04 -8.91
C MET A 1 -6.00 -13.57 -9.11
N LEU A 2 -5.42 -13.17 -10.26
CA LEU A 2 -5.22 -11.75 -10.60
C LEU A 2 -6.52 -10.94 -10.64
N ASP A 3 -7.61 -11.56 -11.12
CA ASP A 3 -8.95 -10.94 -11.11
C ASP A 3 -9.39 -10.57 -9.68
N THR A 4 -9.06 -11.41 -8.70
CA THR A 4 -9.37 -11.17 -7.28
C THR A 4 -8.56 -10.03 -6.69
N VAL A 5 -7.27 -9.89 -7.06
CA VAL A 5 -6.43 -8.77 -6.63
C VAL A 5 -6.92 -7.46 -7.25
N HIS A 6 -7.31 -7.49 -8.53
CA HIS A 6 -7.87 -6.33 -9.22
C HIS A 6 -9.22 -5.90 -8.62
N GLU A 7 -10.13 -6.84 -8.36
CA GLU A 7 -11.41 -6.57 -7.69
C GLU A 7 -11.24 -6.01 -6.28
N CYS A 8 -10.31 -6.55 -5.50
CA CYS A 8 -10.00 -6.00 -4.18
C CYS A 8 -9.40 -4.58 -4.28
N CYS A 9 -8.56 -4.34 -5.28
CA CYS A 9 -7.99 -3.02 -5.54
C CYS A 9 -9.09 -1.99 -5.93
N GLN A 10 -10.06 -2.41 -6.74
CA GLN A 10 -11.24 -1.58 -7.06
C GLN A 10 -12.04 -1.25 -5.79
N LYS A 11 -12.27 -2.22 -4.89
CA LYS A 11 -12.97 -1.98 -3.62
C LYS A 11 -12.21 -1.02 -2.69
N MET A 12 -10.89 -1.12 -2.63
CA MET A 12 -10.04 -0.15 -1.92
C MET A 12 -10.21 1.25 -2.50
N VAL A 13 -10.11 1.38 -3.83
CA VAL A 13 -10.27 2.67 -4.55
C VAL A 13 -11.63 3.29 -4.29
N GLU A 14 -12.71 2.52 -4.38
CA GLU A 14 -14.05 3.00 -4.06
C GLU A 14 -14.17 3.50 -2.62
N ARG A 15 -13.56 2.79 -1.66
CA ARG A 15 -13.58 3.18 -0.25
C ARG A 15 -12.88 4.50 0.00
N ILE A 16 -11.71 4.70 -0.62
CA ILE A 16 -10.93 5.94 -0.49
C ILE A 16 -11.67 7.10 -1.18
N ARG A 17 -12.20 6.88 -2.40
CA ARG A 17 -13.02 7.87 -3.11
C ARG A 17 -14.28 8.29 -2.35
N ARG A 18 -14.92 7.38 -1.61
CA ARG A 18 -16.09 7.74 -0.77
C ARG A 18 -15.73 8.65 0.39
N ARG A 19 -14.49 8.64 0.84
CA ARG A 19 -14.00 9.44 1.97
C ARG A 19 -13.35 10.75 1.54
N ASN A 20 -13.09 10.96 0.24
CA ASN A 20 -12.29 12.09 -0.22
C ASN A 20 -12.60 12.52 -1.66
N ILE A 21 -12.27 13.76 -2.01
CA ILE A 21 -12.41 14.31 -3.37
C ILE A 21 -11.28 13.81 -4.30
N ILE A 22 -10.37 12.99 -3.78
CA ILE A 22 -9.15 12.56 -4.47
C ILE A 22 -9.47 11.44 -5.45
N ASP A 23 -9.16 11.67 -6.72
CA ASP A 23 -9.36 10.69 -7.78
C ASP A 23 -8.17 9.71 -7.86
N ILE A 24 -8.24 8.65 -7.07
CA ILE A 24 -7.31 7.52 -7.18
C ILE A 24 -7.87 6.43 -8.11
N THR A 25 -7.01 5.71 -8.81
CA THR A 25 -7.41 4.63 -9.72
C THR A 25 -6.77 3.31 -9.34
N ALA A 26 -7.44 2.19 -9.66
CA ALA A 26 -6.90 0.85 -9.38
C ALA A 26 -5.56 0.63 -10.11
N THR A 27 -5.44 1.14 -11.33
CA THR A 27 -4.19 1.14 -12.09
C THR A 27 -3.10 1.92 -11.37
N GLY A 28 -3.40 3.11 -10.84
CA GLY A 28 -2.45 3.93 -10.09
C GLY A 28 -1.95 3.22 -8.82
N VAL A 29 -2.84 2.57 -8.08
CA VAL A 29 -2.48 1.75 -6.91
C VAL A 29 -1.56 0.60 -7.33
N MET A 30 -1.94 -0.19 -8.34
CA MET A 30 -1.14 -1.32 -8.79
C MET A 30 0.23 -0.89 -9.33
N TRP A 31 0.34 0.28 -9.98
CA TRP A 31 1.62 0.83 -10.42
C TRP A 31 2.57 1.18 -9.27
N GLN A 32 2.05 1.53 -8.08
CA GLN A 32 2.89 1.74 -6.90
C GLN A 32 3.25 0.41 -6.22
N LEU A 33 2.35 -0.58 -6.22
CA LEU A 33 2.52 -1.81 -5.45
C LEU A 33 3.26 -2.93 -6.18
N LEU A 34 3.03 -3.12 -7.48
CA LEU A 34 3.67 -4.20 -8.26
C LEU A 34 5.20 -4.15 -8.25
N PRO A 35 5.87 -2.99 -8.31
CA PRO A 35 7.33 -2.94 -8.22
C PRO A 35 7.89 -3.50 -6.91
N LEU A 36 7.09 -3.53 -5.83
CA LEU A 36 7.52 -4.09 -4.53
C LEU A 36 7.64 -5.61 -4.54
N LEU A 37 7.07 -6.30 -5.55
CA LEU A 37 7.16 -7.76 -5.69
C LEU A 37 8.55 -8.21 -6.15
N GLU A 38 9.27 -7.34 -6.84
CA GLU A 38 10.60 -7.56 -7.39
C GLU A 38 11.70 -6.84 -6.60
N ASP A 39 11.33 -6.08 -5.56
CA ASP A 39 12.28 -5.27 -4.80
C ASP A 39 13.29 -6.14 -4.06
N THR A 40 14.56 -5.82 -4.24
CA THR A 40 15.68 -6.51 -3.61
C THR A 40 16.02 -5.93 -2.25
N VAL A 41 15.56 -4.70 -1.96
CA VAL A 41 15.75 -3.99 -0.69
C VAL A 41 14.44 -3.31 -0.31
N PRO A 42 13.39 -4.09 0.04
CA PRO A 42 12.17 -3.51 0.57
C PRO A 42 12.46 -2.82 1.91
N GLY A 43 11.93 -1.63 2.09
CA GLY A 43 12.10 -0.85 3.31
C GLY A 43 11.04 0.24 3.43
N PRO A 44 10.73 0.68 4.67
CA PRO A 44 9.63 1.60 4.94
C PRO A 44 9.79 2.92 4.17
N SER A 45 11.01 3.38 3.93
CA SER A 45 11.30 4.61 3.17
C SER A 45 10.76 4.62 1.73
N LYS A 46 10.60 3.45 1.10
CA LYS A 46 10.00 3.33 -0.25
C LYS A 46 8.47 3.29 -0.21
N ILE A 47 7.91 2.89 0.92
CA ILE A 47 6.48 2.65 1.13
C ILE A 47 5.77 3.88 1.70
N ILE A 48 6.40 4.57 2.66
CA ILE A 48 5.90 5.80 3.29
C ILE A 48 5.39 6.84 2.27
N PRO A 49 6.03 7.05 1.09
CA PRO A 49 5.56 8.02 0.11
C PRO A 49 4.43 7.51 -0.81
N ILE A 50 4.06 6.22 -0.77
CA ILE A 50 3.06 5.64 -1.68
C ILE A 50 1.70 6.36 -1.57
N PRO A 51 1.12 6.59 -0.37
CA PRO A 51 -0.13 7.32 -0.26
C PRO A 51 -0.07 8.71 -0.89
N GLU A 52 1.02 9.45 -0.71
CA GLU A 52 1.23 10.78 -1.31
C GLU A 52 1.33 10.72 -2.83
N ARG A 53 2.02 9.73 -3.39
CA ARG A 53 2.08 9.50 -4.85
C ARG A 53 0.72 9.13 -5.44
N LEU A 54 -0.16 8.56 -4.62
CA LEU A 54 -1.57 8.33 -4.97
C LEU A 54 -2.44 9.58 -4.77
N GLY A 55 -1.88 10.69 -4.30
CA GLY A 55 -2.58 11.96 -4.12
C GLY A 55 -3.15 12.19 -2.73
N ILE A 56 -2.89 11.30 -1.76
CA ILE A 56 -3.30 11.50 -0.35
C ILE A 56 -2.34 12.48 0.33
N PRO A 57 -2.81 13.66 0.80
CA PRO A 57 -1.90 14.65 1.36
C PRO A 57 -1.25 14.20 2.67
N LEU A 58 -0.04 14.70 2.92
CA LEU A 58 0.76 14.42 4.12
C LEU A 58 0.04 14.63 5.45
N VAL A 59 -0.88 15.60 5.48
CA VAL A 59 -1.63 15.99 6.68
C VAL A 59 -2.77 15.02 7.03
N HIS A 60 -3.18 14.14 6.10
CA HIS A 60 -4.23 13.14 6.33
C HIS A 60 -3.63 11.80 6.73
N LEU A 61 -3.01 11.76 7.92
CA LEU A 61 -2.29 10.58 8.41
C LEU A 61 -3.20 9.36 8.54
N ASP A 62 -4.41 9.53 9.06
CA ASP A 62 -5.47 8.51 9.13
C ASP A 62 -5.70 7.81 7.77
N MET A 63 -5.79 8.62 6.71
CA MET A 63 -6.01 8.14 5.35
C MET A 63 -4.76 7.46 4.79
N GLN A 64 -3.57 8.00 5.07
CA GLN A 64 -2.33 7.35 4.67
C GLN A 64 -2.18 5.97 5.30
N ILE A 65 -2.47 5.85 6.60
CA ILE A 65 -2.47 4.58 7.33
C ILE A 65 -3.48 3.61 6.71
N ALA A 66 -4.70 4.09 6.38
CA ALA A 66 -5.71 3.26 5.73
C ALA A 66 -5.25 2.74 4.35
N VAL A 67 -4.61 3.59 3.53
CA VAL A 67 -4.04 3.19 2.24
C VAL A 67 -2.94 2.14 2.40
N LEU A 68 -2.04 2.33 3.36
CA LEU A 68 -0.97 1.38 3.64
C LEU A 68 -1.53 0.02 4.10
N ARG A 69 -2.56 0.03 4.96
CA ARG A 69 -3.24 -1.18 5.41
C ARG A 69 -3.90 -1.93 4.26
N ASP A 70 -4.69 -1.24 3.44
CA ASP A 70 -5.33 -1.86 2.27
C ASP A 70 -4.26 -2.36 1.25
N SER A 71 -3.14 -1.64 1.10
CA SER A 71 -2.02 -2.05 0.24
C SER A 71 -1.35 -3.34 0.73
N ARG A 72 -1.16 -3.49 2.05
CA ARG A 72 -0.65 -4.72 2.67
C ARG A 72 -1.56 -5.89 2.38
N ASP A 73 -2.87 -5.70 2.54
CA ASP A 73 -3.86 -6.76 2.29
C ASP A 73 -3.88 -7.18 0.81
N LEU A 74 -3.79 -6.22 -0.11
CA LEU A 74 -3.66 -6.49 -1.55
C LEU A 74 -2.43 -7.33 -1.87
N LEU A 75 -1.27 -6.93 -1.35
CA LEU A 75 -0.02 -7.67 -1.55
C LEU A 75 -0.08 -9.06 -0.91
N ALA A 76 -0.66 -9.19 0.29
CA ALA A 76 -0.82 -10.47 0.95
C ALA A 76 -1.68 -11.47 0.15
N MET A 77 -2.61 -10.99 -0.70
CA MET A 77 -3.41 -11.83 -1.59
C MET A 77 -2.67 -12.29 -2.85
N ILE A 78 -1.55 -11.66 -3.20
CA ILE A 78 -0.77 -12.04 -4.38
C ILE A 78 -0.09 -13.39 -4.11
N PRO A 79 -0.16 -14.35 -5.06
CA PRO A 79 0.49 -15.63 -4.90
C PRO A 79 1.99 -15.48 -4.68
N VAL A 80 2.54 -16.25 -3.74
CA VAL A 80 3.96 -16.22 -3.38
C VAL A 80 4.88 -16.39 -4.60
N GLY A 81 4.50 -17.23 -5.58
CA GLY A 81 5.27 -17.45 -6.80
C GLY A 81 5.33 -16.26 -7.78
N VAL A 82 4.64 -15.15 -7.49
CA VAL A 82 4.75 -13.89 -8.24
C VAL A 82 5.86 -13.01 -7.65
N TYR A 83 6.18 -13.18 -6.36
CA TYR A 83 7.30 -12.49 -5.74
C TYR A 83 8.62 -13.06 -6.26
N ARG A 84 9.67 -12.25 -6.23
CA ARG A 84 11.02 -12.67 -6.62
C ARG A 84 11.45 -13.94 -5.89
N ASP A 85 11.19 -14.01 -4.59
CA ASP A 85 11.47 -15.16 -3.73
C ASP A 85 10.56 -15.15 -2.48
N LEU A 86 10.70 -16.18 -1.64
CA LEU A 86 9.91 -16.34 -0.41
C LEU A 86 10.16 -15.20 0.59
N ASP A 87 11.40 -14.75 0.70
CA ASP A 87 11.82 -13.71 1.65
C ASP A 87 11.30 -12.33 1.21
N ALA A 88 11.16 -12.11 -0.10
CA ALA A 88 10.65 -10.86 -0.68
C ALA A 88 9.21 -10.59 -0.25
N ARG A 89 8.35 -11.63 -0.14
CA ARG A 89 6.98 -11.44 0.36
C ARG A 89 6.97 -11.01 1.82
N GLU A 90 7.71 -11.71 2.67
CA GLU A 90 7.76 -11.41 4.10
C GLU A 90 8.33 -10.01 4.34
N SER A 91 9.47 -9.71 3.72
CA SER A 91 10.15 -8.42 3.88
C SER A 91 9.34 -7.25 3.32
N THR A 92 8.64 -7.41 2.18
CA THR A 92 7.73 -6.38 1.66
C THR A 92 6.55 -6.14 2.59
N LEU A 93 5.91 -7.18 3.13
CA LEU A 93 4.79 -6.99 4.05
C LEU A 93 5.24 -6.35 5.37
N ARG A 94 6.41 -6.76 5.89
CA ARG A 94 7.02 -6.17 7.08
C ARG A 94 7.37 -4.69 6.89
N ALA A 95 7.93 -4.33 5.74
CA ALA A 95 8.25 -2.94 5.44
C ALA A 95 6.99 -2.05 5.38
N ILE A 96 5.82 -2.61 5.03
CA ILE A 96 4.54 -1.88 5.08
C ILE A 96 4.06 -1.72 6.52
N GLU A 97 4.24 -2.74 7.37
CA GLU A 97 3.95 -2.64 8.80
C GLU A 97 4.80 -1.55 9.46
N GLU A 98 6.12 -1.56 9.24
CA GLU A 98 7.02 -0.52 9.74
C GLU A 98 6.65 0.88 9.23
N ALA A 99 6.22 1.00 7.97
CA ALA A 99 5.73 2.26 7.41
C ALA A 99 4.43 2.73 8.08
N MET A 100 3.51 1.81 8.43
CA MET A 100 2.30 2.14 9.17
C MET A 100 2.63 2.59 10.59
N ASP A 101 3.51 1.88 11.30
CA ASP A 101 3.93 2.23 12.66
C ASP A 101 4.51 3.64 12.71
N ILE A 102 5.39 3.98 11.76
CA ILE A 102 5.95 5.35 11.64
C ILE A 102 4.85 6.41 11.43
N ARG A 103 3.81 6.11 10.63
CA ARG A 103 2.70 7.05 10.41
C ARG A 103 1.77 7.17 11.62
N ILE A 104 1.57 6.08 12.37
CA ILE A 104 0.81 6.08 13.62
C ILE A 104 1.54 6.90 14.68
N GLU A 105 2.85 6.69 14.85
CA GLU A 105 3.66 7.50 15.78
C GLU A 105 3.60 9.00 15.43
N GLN A 106 3.59 9.35 14.14
CA GLN A 106 3.40 10.73 13.69
C GLN A 106 2.01 11.28 14.01
N GLU A 107 0.95 10.46 13.91
CA GLU A 107 -0.43 10.85 14.23
C GLU A 107 -0.60 11.07 15.74
N GLU A 108 -0.02 10.20 16.56
CA GLU A 108 -0.06 10.31 18.03
C GLU A 108 0.77 11.49 18.57
N SER A 109 1.76 11.95 17.81
CA SER A 109 2.65 13.07 18.18
C SER A 109 2.15 14.45 17.73
N ALA A 110 1.09 14.52 16.94
CA ALA A 110 0.54 15.75 16.34
C ALA A 110 -0.61 16.36 17.18
#